data_AF-A0AAX0ILD5-F1
#
_entry.id   AF-A0AAX0ILD5-F1
#
_cell.length_a   1.000
_cell.length_b   1.000
_cell.length_c   1.000
_cell.angle_alpha   90.00
_cell.angle_beta   90.00
_cell.angle_gamma   90.00
#
_symmetry.space_group_name_H-M   'P 1'
#
loop_
_entity.id
_entity.type
_entity.pdbx_description
1 polymer ?
#
loop_
_entity_poly.entity_id
_entity_poly.type
_entity_poly.pdbx_seq_one_letter_code
_entity_poly.pdbx_strand_id
1 'polypeptide(L)'
;MTSLCRSALARRGIGLYGFRIAEPHHDGCPHWHLLLFVRPTAKYKTAHLQDVAGRAIRIMKRYAWRVDRGEPGAFARRLDVKRIDWAKGSAAGYIAKYVAKNIDGVAEHKTKEGYVVTADTEGDVELTPSARVESWAACWGIRQFQQWGGAPVTVWRELRRIEESMLNEAPAAMRRAWDAVQKIDGEKRACWAEYLRAQGGALVPRKELVVTLAKDEKTVIGRYGETLRTTPYGVRCSDLIGVVFKSVRHTWTPVQATGARAVAVGVAVPRTRVNNCTHPDRPAPATPPAAPVPELPDEAKTALIAAWAAVNACPWPRLIVPDTPPHEGDGT
;
A
#
# COMPACT_ATOMS: atom_id res chain seq x y z
N MET A 1 5.46 11.13 -17.17
CA MET A 1 6.53 12.10 -16.80
C MET A 1 7.73 11.46 -16.09
N THR A 2 7.52 10.67 -15.02
CA THR A 2 8.59 10.28 -14.09
C THR A 2 9.55 9.19 -14.56
N SER A 3 9.09 8.22 -15.35
CA SER A 3 9.98 7.19 -15.94
C SER A 3 11.06 7.82 -16.85
N LEU A 4 10.65 8.71 -17.75
CA LEU A 4 11.57 9.37 -18.70
C LEU A 4 12.55 10.32 -18.00
N CYS A 5 12.06 11.08 -17.00
CA CYS A 5 12.92 11.92 -16.17
C CYS A 5 13.96 11.09 -15.41
N ARG A 6 13.56 9.96 -14.80
CA ARG A 6 14.47 9.05 -14.09
C ARG A 6 15.56 8.50 -14.99
N SER A 7 15.20 8.01 -16.17
CA SER A 7 16.16 7.49 -17.13
C SER A 7 17.13 8.58 -17.61
N ALA A 8 16.66 9.81 -17.80
CA ALA A 8 17.50 10.94 -18.20
C ALA A 8 18.50 11.38 -17.11
N LEU A 9 18.10 11.30 -15.85
CA LEU A 9 18.97 11.55 -14.69
C LEU A 9 20.01 10.45 -14.53
N ALA A 10 19.59 9.19 -14.62
CA ALA A 10 20.47 8.02 -14.52
C ALA A 10 21.57 8.02 -15.60
N ARG A 11 21.23 8.33 -16.86
CA ARG A 11 22.21 8.48 -17.95
C ARG A 11 23.25 9.57 -17.70
N ARG A 12 22.95 10.55 -16.85
CA ARG A 12 23.84 11.65 -16.47
C ARG A 12 24.54 11.42 -15.13
N GLY A 13 24.40 10.22 -14.56
CA GLY A 13 24.99 9.87 -13.27
C GLY A 13 24.39 10.63 -12.08
N ILE A 14 23.18 11.21 -12.22
CA ILE A 14 22.50 11.92 -11.14
C ILE A 14 21.60 10.93 -10.39
N GLY A 15 21.96 10.63 -9.15
CA GLY A 15 21.19 9.77 -8.27
C GLY A 15 20.17 10.57 -7.47
N LEU A 16 18.97 10.01 -7.33
CA LEU A 16 17.90 10.53 -6.48
C LEU A 16 17.52 9.49 -5.44
N TYR A 17 17.38 9.92 -4.19
CA TYR A 17 16.73 9.14 -3.15
C TYR A 17 15.84 10.04 -2.28
N GLY A 18 14.82 9.49 -1.63
CA GLY A 18 13.89 10.23 -0.80
C GLY A 18 12.48 9.64 -0.81
N PHE A 19 11.46 10.51 -0.83
CA PHE A 19 10.06 10.11 -0.71
C PHE A 19 9.18 10.82 -1.73
N ARG A 20 8.20 10.09 -2.25
CA ARG A 20 7.03 10.61 -2.94
C ARG A 20 5.81 10.39 -2.06
N ILE A 21 5.06 11.46 -1.86
CA ILE A 21 3.77 11.46 -1.19
C ILE A 21 2.72 11.83 -2.24
N ALA A 22 1.63 11.07 -2.32
CA ALA A 22 0.45 11.46 -3.10
C ALA A 22 -0.67 11.85 -2.14
N GLU A 23 -1.26 13.01 -2.37
CA GLU A 23 -2.42 13.50 -1.64
C GLU A 23 -3.55 13.83 -2.64
N PRO A 24 -4.82 13.69 -2.24
CA PRO A 24 -5.94 14.21 -3.01
C PRO A 24 -5.93 15.74 -2.94
N HIS A 25 -6.22 16.37 -4.07
CA HIS A 25 -6.62 17.78 -4.09
C HIS A 25 -8.13 17.91 -3.76
N HIS A 26 -8.65 19.13 -3.67
CA HIS A 26 -10.07 19.38 -3.35
C HIS A 26 -11.05 18.71 -4.33
N ASP A 27 -10.64 18.54 -5.59
CA ASP A 27 -11.35 17.87 -6.67
C ASP A 27 -11.00 16.36 -6.77
N GLY A 28 -10.28 15.80 -5.79
CA GLY A 28 -9.88 14.40 -5.75
C GLY A 28 -8.70 14.04 -6.66
N CYS A 29 -8.21 14.97 -7.49
CA CYS A 29 -7.06 14.75 -8.36
C CYS A 29 -5.78 14.50 -7.55
N PRO A 30 -4.97 13.48 -7.88
CA PRO A 30 -3.72 13.22 -7.16
C PRO A 30 -2.67 14.29 -7.48
N HIS A 31 -2.11 14.90 -6.43
CA HIS A 31 -0.92 15.74 -6.55
C HIS A 31 0.25 15.16 -5.74
N TRP A 32 1.47 15.35 -6.23
CA TRP A 32 2.66 14.72 -5.64
C TRP A 32 3.52 15.73 -4.89
N HIS A 33 3.84 15.40 -3.64
CA HIS A 33 4.91 16.06 -2.90
C HIS A 33 6.16 15.19 -2.94
N LEU A 34 7.29 15.77 -3.34
CA LEU A 34 8.55 15.07 -3.51
C LEU A 34 9.58 15.65 -2.54
N LEU A 35 10.06 14.82 -1.60
CA LEU A 35 11.27 15.12 -0.86
C LEU A 35 12.42 14.33 -1.48
N LEU A 36 13.36 15.04 -2.13
CA LEU A 36 14.45 14.41 -2.86
C LEU A 36 15.80 14.91 -2.38
N PHE A 37 16.70 13.96 -2.12
CA PHE A 37 18.11 14.17 -1.96
C PHE A 37 18.82 13.77 -3.25
N VAL A 38 19.76 14.60 -3.67
CA VAL A 38 20.46 14.44 -4.94
C VAL A 38 21.95 14.24 -4.67
N ARG A 39 22.54 13.20 -5.28
CA ARG A 39 23.98 12.93 -5.19
C ARG A 39 24.49 12.32 -6.50
N PRO A 40 25.75 12.55 -6.89
CA PRO A 40 26.37 11.80 -7.97
C PRO A 40 26.35 10.29 -7.69
N THR A 41 26.13 9.50 -8.73
CA THR A 41 26.29 8.03 -8.67
C THR A 41 27.73 7.64 -8.95
N ALA A 42 28.14 6.43 -8.54
CA ALA A 42 29.48 5.89 -8.78
C ALA A 42 29.88 5.84 -10.27
N LYS A 43 28.90 5.84 -11.19
CA LYS A 43 29.11 5.84 -12.65
C LYS A 43 29.72 7.15 -13.18
N TYR A 44 29.63 8.24 -12.43
CA TYR A 44 30.19 9.54 -12.82
C TYR A 44 31.00 10.09 -11.65
N LYS A 45 32.31 9.78 -11.66
CA LYS A 45 33.29 10.25 -10.67
C LYS A 45 33.85 11.65 -10.98
N THR A 46 33.51 12.24 -12.13
CA THR A 46 34.13 13.50 -12.56
C THR A 46 33.66 14.65 -11.66
N ALA A 47 34.62 15.27 -10.98
CA ALA A 47 34.47 16.36 -10.01
C ALA A 47 33.79 17.65 -10.55
N HIS A 48 33.40 17.69 -11.83
CA HIS A 48 32.87 18.88 -12.49
C HIS A 48 31.39 19.19 -12.22
N LEU A 49 30.68 18.41 -11.40
CA LEU A 49 29.31 18.76 -10.99
C LEU A 49 29.32 19.59 -9.70
N GLN A 50 29.71 20.86 -9.80
CA GLN A 50 29.57 21.82 -8.69
C GLN A 50 28.09 22.00 -8.26
N ASP A 51 27.12 21.83 -9.17
CA ASP A 51 25.68 21.93 -8.87
C ASP A 51 24.87 20.76 -9.44
N VAL A 52 24.98 19.60 -8.79
CA VAL A 52 24.20 18.38 -9.13
C VAL A 52 22.69 18.64 -8.97
N ALA A 53 22.31 19.37 -7.92
CA ALA A 53 20.93 19.67 -7.60
C ALA A 53 20.29 20.55 -8.69
N GLY A 54 20.93 21.66 -9.10
CA GLY A 54 20.40 22.51 -10.17
C GLY A 54 20.27 21.80 -11.52
N ARG A 55 21.21 20.90 -11.85
CA ARG A 55 21.07 20.05 -13.05
C ARG A 55 19.87 19.10 -12.93
N ALA A 56 19.67 18.47 -11.77
CA ALA A 56 18.50 17.62 -11.54
C ALA A 56 17.20 18.41 -11.72
N ILE A 57 17.12 19.61 -11.12
CA ILE A 57 15.96 20.51 -11.23
C ILE A 57 15.69 20.88 -12.69
N ARG A 58 16.72 21.25 -13.45
CA ARG A 58 16.58 21.62 -14.87
C ARG A 58 16.02 20.46 -15.71
N ILE A 59 16.50 19.24 -15.45
CA ILE A 59 16.00 18.04 -16.14
C ILE A 59 14.55 17.76 -15.73
N MET A 60 14.23 17.80 -14.44
CA MET A 60 12.87 17.60 -13.95
C MET A 60 11.90 18.62 -14.54
N LYS A 61 12.26 19.92 -14.55
CA LYS A 61 11.47 20.99 -15.18
C LYS A 61 11.25 20.74 -16.67
N ARG A 62 12.30 20.37 -17.41
CA ARG A 62 12.18 20.03 -18.84
C ARG A 62 11.13 18.95 -19.10
N TYR A 63 11.12 17.88 -18.30
CA TYR A 63 10.13 16.81 -18.45
C TYR A 63 8.76 17.21 -17.92
N ALA A 64 8.69 18.06 -16.91
CA ALA A 64 7.44 18.58 -16.38
C ALA A 64 6.70 19.43 -17.41
N TRP A 65 7.41 20.36 -18.05
CA TRP A 65 6.86 21.28 -19.05
C TRP A 65 6.61 20.64 -20.41
N ARG A 66 6.97 19.37 -20.63
CA ARG A 66 6.67 18.70 -21.89
C ARG A 66 5.21 18.22 -21.95
N VAL A 67 4.58 18.04 -20.81
CA VAL A 67 3.16 17.70 -20.71
C VAL A 67 2.38 19.00 -20.73
N ASP A 68 1.46 19.14 -21.69
CA ASP A 68 0.54 20.28 -21.85
C ASP A 68 1.20 21.66 -21.72
N ARG A 69 2.34 21.83 -22.39
CA ARG A 69 3.21 23.02 -22.25
C ARG A 69 2.48 24.36 -22.43
N GLY A 70 1.44 24.39 -23.25
CA GLY A 70 0.69 25.58 -23.60
C GLY A 70 -0.39 26.00 -22.60
N GLU A 71 -0.67 25.19 -21.56
CA GLU A 71 -1.69 25.57 -20.58
C GLU A 71 -1.30 26.84 -19.80
N PRO A 72 -2.26 27.70 -19.44
CA PRO A 72 -2.00 28.84 -18.57
C PRO A 72 -1.38 28.40 -17.24
N GLY A 73 -0.20 28.95 -16.90
CA GLY A 73 0.47 28.65 -15.64
C GLY A 73 1.29 27.35 -15.60
N ALA A 74 1.44 26.63 -16.72
CA ALA A 74 2.21 25.36 -16.80
C ALA A 74 3.59 25.46 -16.13
N PHE A 75 4.32 26.54 -16.43
CA PHE A 75 5.68 26.76 -15.96
C PHE A 75 5.79 26.99 -14.45
N ALA A 76 4.71 27.47 -13.83
CA ALA A 76 4.65 27.77 -12.40
C ALA A 76 4.04 26.62 -11.59
N ARG A 77 3.05 25.89 -12.13
CA ARG A 77 2.23 24.93 -11.36
C ARG A 77 2.62 23.46 -11.55
N ARG A 78 3.18 23.07 -12.71
CA ARG A 78 3.51 21.65 -12.98
C ARG A 78 4.66 21.12 -12.11
N LEU A 79 5.60 21.98 -11.74
CA LEU A 79 6.71 21.62 -10.84
C LEU A 79 7.24 22.85 -10.09
N ASP A 80 6.78 23.03 -8.86
CA ASP A 80 7.39 23.94 -7.89
C ASP A 80 8.54 23.23 -7.16
N VAL A 81 9.71 23.89 -7.06
CA VAL A 81 10.89 23.32 -6.41
C VAL A 81 11.45 24.30 -5.42
N LYS A 82 11.58 23.83 -4.16
CA LYS A 82 12.19 24.57 -3.07
C LYS A 82 13.40 23.81 -2.56
N ARG A 83 14.54 24.49 -2.45
CA ARG A 83 15.73 23.93 -1.80
C ARG A 83 15.44 23.83 -0.29
N ILE A 84 15.91 22.75 0.33
CA ILE A 84 15.77 22.55 1.76
C ILE A 84 16.60 23.62 2.48
N ASP A 85 15.95 24.30 3.41
CA ASP A 85 16.55 25.30 4.29
C ASP A 85 16.40 24.82 5.73
N TRP A 86 17.51 24.45 6.36
CA TRP A 86 17.52 23.90 7.71
C TRP A 86 17.02 24.88 8.77
N ALA A 87 17.08 26.20 8.50
CA ALA A 87 16.53 27.20 9.41
C ALA A 87 14.99 27.21 9.41
N LYS A 88 14.36 26.78 8.32
CA LYS A 88 12.88 26.74 8.18
C LYS A 88 12.29 25.39 8.57
N GLY A 89 13.09 24.34 8.60
CA GLY A 89 12.66 23.01 9.03
C GLY A 89 13.45 21.90 8.37
N SER A 90 13.44 20.74 9.02
CA SER A 90 14.13 19.56 8.51
C SER A 90 13.30 18.81 7.46
N ALA A 91 13.99 18.06 6.61
CA ALA A 91 13.38 17.06 5.73
C ALA A 91 12.42 16.10 6.45
N ALA A 92 12.79 15.68 7.68
CA ALA A 92 11.97 14.81 8.50
C ALA A 92 10.69 15.52 8.98
N GLY A 93 10.80 16.76 9.44
CA GLY A 93 9.64 17.57 9.84
C GLY A 93 8.68 17.82 8.67
N TYR A 94 9.22 18.03 7.46
CA TYR A 94 8.40 18.15 6.25
C TYR A 94 7.59 16.88 5.96
N ILE A 95 8.20 15.69 6.05
CA ILE A 95 7.47 14.42 5.86
C ILE A 95 6.48 14.17 7.01
N ALA A 96 6.87 14.47 8.25
CA ALA A 96 6.04 14.25 9.43
C ALA A 96 4.68 14.95 9.31
N LYS A 97 4.65 16.14 8.70
CA LYS A 97 3.40 16.84 8.36
C LYS A 97 2.44 15.97 7.55
N TYR A 98 2.93 15.28 6.53
CA TYR A 98 2.10 14.44 5.66
C TYR A 98 1.67 13.14 6.36
N VAL A 99 2.55 12.58 7.19
CA VAL A 99 2.21 11.39 7.99
C VAL A 99 1.11 11.74 8.99
N ALA A 100 1.23 12.87 9.69
CA ALA A 100 0.24 13.32 10.68
C ALA A 100 -1.15 13.57 10.07
N LYS A 101 -1.24 14.01 8.81
CA LYS A 101 -2.53 14.14 8.11
C LYS A 101 -3.27 12.82 7.87
N ASN A 102 -2.55 11.71 7.92
CA ASN A 102 -3.07 10.37 7.64
C ASN A 102 -3.21 9.52 8.90
N ILE A 103 -3.07 10.13 10.09
CA ILE A 103 -3.24 9.43 11.38
C ILE A 103 -4.40 10.11 12.11
N ASP A 104 -5.38 9.30 12.52
CA ASP A 104 -6.50 9.75 13.34
C ASP A 104 -6.01 10.33 14.69
N GLY A 105 -6.67 11.40 15.17
CA GLY A 105 -6.38 11.99 16.48
C GLY A 105 -5.51 13.25 16.49
N VAL A 106 -5.20 13.84 15.33
CA VAL A 106 -4.68 15.21 15.28
C VAL A 106 -5.87 16.17 15.28
N ALA A 107 -6.04 16.91 16.38
CA ALA A 107 -7.24 17.72 16.67
C ALA A 107 -7.65 18.70 15.56
N GLU A 108 -6.74 19.11 14.68
CA GLU A 108 -7.03 20.05 13.59
C GLU A 108 -6.20 19.73 12.33
N HIS A 109 -6.82 19.08 11.34
CA HIS A 109 -6.22 18.94 10.01
C HIS A 109 -6.35 20.26 9.23
N LYS A 110 -5.39 21.19 9.42
CA LYS A 110 -5.38 22.47 8.68
C LYS A 110 -4.80 22.30 7.27
N THR A 111 -5.53 22.75 6.27
CA THR A 111 -5.00 22.99 4.92
C THR A 111 -3.98 24.13 4.95
N LYS A 112 -3.17 24.25 3.90
CA LYS A 112 -2.17 25.32 3.78
C LYS A 112 -2.80 26.73 3.75
N GLU A 113 -4.08 26.82 3.46
CA GLU A 113 -4.88 28.05 3.37
C GLU A 113 -5.62 28.37 4.67
N GLY A 114 -5.38 27.60 5.75
CA GLY A 114 -5.98 27.85 7.05
C GLY A 114 -7.35 27.20 7.26
N TYR A 115 -7.94 26.57 6.24
CA TYR A 115 -9.18 25.80 6.40
C TYR A 115 -8.93 24.57 7.28
N VAL A 116 -9.70 24.44 8.35
CA VAL A 116 -9.79 23.20 9.12
C VAL A 116 -10.61 22.22 8.30
N VAL A 117 -10.03 21.08 7.93
CA VAL A 117 -10.81 19.99 7.34
C VAL A 117 -11.61 19.38 8.48
N THR A 118 -12.86 19.81 8.60
CA THR A 118 -13.81 19.24 9.56
C THR A 118 -14.12 17.81 9.14
N ALA A 119 -14.44 16.97 10.12
CA ALA A 119 -15.04 15.69 9.82
C ALA A 119 -16.37 15.93 9.08
N ASP A 120 -16.69 15.01 8.21
CA ASP A 120 -17.88 15.06 7.37
C ASP A 120 -18.82 13.96 7.82
N THR A 121 -20.11 14.18 7.68
CA THR A 121 -21.11 13.23 8.16
C THR A 121 -21.78 12.59 6.95
N GLU A 122 -21.56 11.29 6.78
CA GLU A 122 -22.25 10.50 5.76
C GLU A 122 -23.13 9.46 6.45
N GLY A 123 -24.44 9.72 6.51
CA GLY A 123 -25.43 8.81 7.12
C GLY A 123 -25.10 8.40 8.55
N ASP A 124 -25.18 9.35 9.49
CA ASP A 124 -24.84 9.20 10.92
C ASP A 124 -23.40 8.74 11.24
N VAL A 125 -22.53 8.58 10.23
CA VAL A 125 -21.12 8.22 10.39
C VAL A 125 -20.25 9.46 10.18
N GLU A 126 -19.45 9.80 11.20
CA GLU A 126 -18.41 10.83 11.11
C GLU A 126 -17.19 10.27 10.39
N LEU A 127 -16.93 10.75 9.17
CA LEU A 127 -15.76 10.44 8.37
C LEU A 127 -14.62 11.40 8.74
N THR A 128 -13.60 10.87 9.41
CA THR A 128 -12.40 11.63 9.72
C THR A 128 -11.66 12.02 8.42
N PRO A 129 -10.94 13.15 8.39
CA PRO A 129 -10.15 13.55 7.22
C PRO A 129 -9.15 12.49 6.76
N SER A 130 -8.54 11.75 7.69
CA SER A 130 -7.68 10.59 7.44
C SER A 130 -8.44 9.47 6.76
N ALA A 131 -9.63 9.08 7.24
CA ALA A 131 -10.45 8.05 6.63
C ALA A 131 -10.85 8.38 5.18
N ARG A 132 -11.10 9.67 4.88
CA ARG A 132 -11.35 10.13 3.50
C ARG A 132 -10.13 9.93 2.59
N VAL A 133 -8.93 10.30 3.07
CA VAL A 133 -7.69 10.14 2.30
C VAL A 133 -7.36 8.66 2.10
N GLU A 134 -7.57 7.82 3.11
CA GLU A 134 -7.39 6.36 3.00
C GLU A 134 -8.38 5.74 2.03
N SER A 135 -9.66 6.10 2.12
CA SER A 135 -10.71 5.64 1.20
C SER A 135 -10.41 6.04 -0.24
N TRP A 136 -10.00 7.29 -0.48
CA TRP A 136 -9.55 7.76 -1.79
C TRP A 136 -8.36 6.92 -2.31
N ALA A 137 -7.33 6.75 -1.49
CA ALA A 137 -6.14 6.00 -1.89
C ALA A 137 -6.46 4.53 -2.18
N ALA A 138 -7.35 3.91 -1.40
CA ALA A 138 -7.79 2.53 -1.59
C ALA A 138 -8.63 2.38 -2.87
N CYS A 139 -9.60 3.27 -3.09
CA CYS A 139 -10.47 3.28 -4.27
C CYS A 139 -9.65 3.31 -5.57
N TRP A 140 -8.60 4.13 -5.62
CA TRP A 140 -7.76 4.29 -6.82
C TRP A 140 -6.49 3.42 -6.83
N GLY A 141 -6.27 2.59 -5.81
CA GLY A 141 -5.05 1.77 -5.68
C GLY A 141 -3.77 2.61 -5.58
N ILE A 142 -3.84 3.82 -5.01
CA ILE A 142 -2.72 4.75 -4.92
C ILE A 142 -1.91 4.45 -3.66
N ARG A 143 -0.65 4.06 -3.85
CA ARG A 143 0.33 4.06 -2.76
C ARG A 143 0.66 5.50 -2.36
N GLN A 144 0.15 5.97 -1.23
CA GLN A 144 0.37 7.34 -0.75
C GLN A 144 1.85 7.63 -0.51
N PHE A 145 2.51 6.84 0.36
CA PHE A 145 3.92 7.00 0.70
C PHE A 145 4.79 5.98 -0.06
N GLN A 146 5.65 6.49 -0.94
CA GLN A 146 6.57 5.69 -1.72
C GLN A 146 8.01 6.20 -1.57
N GLN A 147 8.88 5.34 -1.04
CA GLN A 147 10.31 5.63 -1.04
C GLN A 147 10.87 5.56 -2.46
N TRP A 148 11.68 6.55 -2.81
CA TRP A 148 12.45 6.60 -4.03
C TRP A 148 13.91 6.30 -3.71
N GLY A 149 14.50 5.30 -4.37
CA GLY A 149 15.82 4.79 -3.98
C GLY A 149 15.78 4.14 -2.60
N GLY A 150 16.95 4.03 -1.97
CA GLY A 150 17.10 3.45 -0.64
C GLY A 150 17.00 1.93 -0.58
N ALA A 151 17.27 1.40 0.62
CA ALA A 151 17.16 -0.02 0.90
C ALA A 151 15.70 -0.47 1.12
N PRO A 152 15.34 -1.70 0.74
CA PRO A 152 13.96 -2.16 0.80
C PRO A 152 13.45 -2.40 2.24
N VAL A 153 12.34 -1.77 2.60
CA VAL A 153 11.65 -1.94 3.90
C VAL A 153 11.24 -3.41 4.14
N THR A 154 10.94 -4.18 3.10
CA THR A 154 10.59 -5.59 3.28
C THR A 154 11.78 -6.41 3.81
N VAL A 155 13.00 -6.15 3.32
CA VAL A 155 14.20 -6.83 3.86
C VAL A 155 14.46 -6.38 5.29
N TRP A 156 14.29 -5.09 5.60
CA TRP A 156 14.33 -4.59 6.98
C TRP A 156 13.38 -5.37 7.91
N ARG A 157 12.13 -5.60 7.46
CA ARG A 157 11.14 -6.36 8.22
C ARG A 157 11.50 -7.85 8.37
N GLU A 158 12.00 -8.49 7.31
CA GLU A 158 12.42 -9.89 7.39
C GLU A 158 13.64 -10.07 8.31
N LEU A 159 14.64 -9.17 8.26
CA LEU A 159 15.81 -9.22 9.14
C LEU A 159 15.44 -9.21 10.62
N ARG A 160 14.41 -8.43 11.00
CA ARG A 160 13.91 -8.36 12.39
C ARG A 160 13.28 -9.64 12.89
N ARG A 161 12.93 -10.57 12.01
CA ARG A 161 12.35 -11.87 12.35
C ARG A 161 13.37 -13.00 12.38
N ILE A 162 14.64 -12.70 12.11
CA ILE A 162 15.72 -13.69 12.14
C ILE A 162 16.30 -13.68 13.55
N GLU A 163 16.38 -14.87 14.16
CA GLU A 163 17.01 -15.03 15.45
C GLU A 163 18.54 -14.88 15.36
N GLU A 164 19.13 -14.44 16.46
CA GLU A 164 20.57 -14.20 16.53
C GLU A 164 21.40 -15.48 16.35
N SER A 165 20.91 -16.61 16.88
CA SER A 165 21.53 -17.93 16.75
C SER A 165 21.79 -18.36 15.30
N MET A 166 21.00 -17.84 14.36
CA MET A 166 21.14 -18.12 12.92
C MET A 166 22.27 -17.31 12.26
N LEU A 167 22.96 -16.43 12.99
CA LEU A 167 23.96 -15.49 12.45
C LEU A 167 25.40 -15.81 12.84
N ASN A 168 25.66 -16.93 13.52
CA ASN A 168 27.01 -17.29 13.97
C ASN A 168 28.03 -17.32 12.82
N GLU A 169 27.62 -17.80 11.64
CA GLU A 169 28.44 -17.87 10.43
C GLU A 169 28.04 -16.81 9.39
N ALA A 170 27.30 -15.77 9.79
CA ALA A 170 26.87 -14.74 8.87
C ALA A 170 28.05 -13.84 8.45
N PRO A 171 28.16 -13.46 7.16
CA PRO A 171 29.12 -12.46 6.72
C PRO A 171 28.97 -11.14 7.49
N ALA A 172 30.07 -10.42 7.68
CA ALA A 172 30.10 -9.17 8.46
C ALA A 172 29.07 -8.13 7.97
N ALA A 173 28.83 -8.06 6.66
CA ALA A 173 27.85 -7.13 6.10
C ALA A 173 26.40 -7.53 6.44
N MET A 174 26.09 -8.83 6.46
CA MET A 174 24.81 -9.37 6.92
C MET A 174 24.61 -9.15 8.42
N ARG A 175 25.64 -9.43 9.24
CA ARG A 175 25.63 -9.16 10.69
C ARG A 175 25.36 -7.68 10.97
N ARG A 176 26.09 -6.78 10.31
CA ARG A 176 25.89 -5.32 10.42
C ARG A 176 24.48 -4.89 10.03
N ALA A 177 23.93 -5.46 8.94
CA ALA A 177 22.58 -5.16 8.50
C ALA A 177 21.54 -5.63 9.53
N TRP A 178 21.68 -6.86 10.06
CA TRP A 178 20.82 -7.39 11.12
C TRP A 178 20.93 -6.53 12.39
N ASP A 179 22.14 -6.23 12.84
CA ASP A 179 22.37 -5.40 14.02
C ASP A 179 21.72 -4.04 13.91
N ALA A 180 21.78 -3.41 12.73
CA ALA A 180 21.17 -2.11 12.52
C ALA A 180 19.64 -2.14 12.62
N VAL A 181 18.98 -3.25 12.26
CA VAL A 181 17.51 -3.33 12.30
C VAL A 181 16.96 -3.69 13.67
N GLN A 182 17.76 -4.33 14.53
CA GLN A 182 17.31 -4.77 15.84
C GLN A 182 17.13 -3.61 16.82
N LYS A 183 16.13 -3.77 17.68
CA LYS A 183 15.87 -2.87 18.81
C LYS A 183 15.98 -3.71 20.08
N ILE A 184 16.77 -3.24 21.03
CA ILE A 184 16.83 -3.78 22.39
C ILE A 184 16.29 -2.68 23.28
N ASP A 185 15.22 -2.96 24.02
CA ASP A 185 14.57 -1.97 24.87
C ASP A 185 15.54 -1.47 25.94
N GLY A 186 15.62 -0.16 26.13
CA GLY A 186 16.57 0.48 27.05
C GLY A 186 18.01 0.62 26.54
N GLU A 187 18.47 -0.24 25.63
CA GLU A 187 19.89 -0.28 25.24
C GLU A 187 20.16 0.23 23.82
N LYS A 188 19.36 -0.21 22.83
CA LYS A 188 19.67 0.00 21.42
C LYS A 188 18.42 0.32 20.61
N ARG A 189 18.44 1.47 19.96
CA ARG A 189 17.43 1.85 18.97
C ARG A 189 17.79 1.28 17.60
N ALA A 190 16.78 0.81 16.86
CA ALA A 190 16.98 0.43 15.46
C ALA A 190 17.42 1.63 14.63
N CYS A 191 18.44 1.46 13.80
CA CYS A 191 19.09 2.53 13.04
C CYS A 191 18.93 2.32 11.53
N TRP A 192 17.97 3.04 10.94
CA TRP A 192 17.76 3.01 9.49
C TRP A 192 18.99 3.45 8.69
N ALA A 193 19.74 4.44 9.20
CA ALA A 193 20.93 4.94 8.53
C ALA A 193 22.05 3.89 8.44
N GLU A 194 22.28 3.13 9.51
CA GLU A 194 23.26 2.04 9.50
C GLU A 194 22.82 0.88 8.61
N TYR A 195 21.54 0.52 8.63
CA TYR A 195 21.01 -0.48 7.70
C TYR A 195 21.21 -0.07 6.23
N LEU A 196 20.92 1.20 5.93
CA LEU A 196 21.11 1.74 4.60
C LEU A 196 22.58 1.67 4.16
N ARG A 197 23.52 1.98 5.07
CA ARG A 197 24.97 1.86 4.82
C ARG A 197 25.39 0.41 4.63
N ALA A 198 24.90 -0.50 5.47
CA ALA A 198 25.18 -1.93 5.38
C ALA A 198 24.70 -2.54 4.05
N GLN A 199 23.62 -2.02 3.48
CA GLN A 199 23.09 -2.44 2.17
C GLN A 199 23.85 -1.88 0.96
N GLY A 200 24.89 -1.04 1.17
CA GLY A 200 25.64 -0.37 0.10
C GLY A 200 25.25 1.08 -0.16
N GLY A 201 24.36 1.66 0.66
CA GLY A 201 23.98 3.07 0.62
C GLY A 201 22.67 3.37 -0.12
N ALA A 202 22.29 4.66 -0.15
CA ALA A 202 20.97 5.10 -0.64
C ALA A 202 20.73 4.91 -2.15
N LEU A 203 21.80 4.82 -2.93
CA LEU A 203 21.76 4.79 -4.40
C LEU A 203 22.23 3.45 -4.98
N VAL A 204 22.43 2.44 -4.13
CA VAL A 204 22.83 1.10 -4.57
C VAL A 204 21.78 0.51 -5.53
N PRO A 205 22.18 -0.02 -6.70
CA PRO A 205 21.26 -0.75 -7.57
C PRO A 205 20.68 -1.97 -6.85
N ARG A 206 19.42 -2.31 -7.10
CA ARG A 206 18.76 -3.46 -6.44
C ARG A 206 19.48 -4.80 -6.62
N LYS A 207 20.15 -4.98 -7.75
CA LYS A 207 20.93 -6.19 -8.06
C LYS A 207 22.26 -6.28 -7.29
N GLU A 208 22.70 -5.18 -6.70
CA GLU A 208 23.94 -5.05 -5.93
C GLU A 208 23.65 -4.85 -4.43
N LEU A 209 22.40 -5.11 -4.01
CA LEU A 209 22.07 -5.11 -2.58
C LEU A 209 22.75 -6.28 -1.88
N VAL A 210 23.39 -6.00 -0.75
CA VAL A 210 24.08 -6.99 0.08
C VAL A 210 23.10 -8.04 0.61
N VAL A 211 21.91 -7.62 1.05
CA VAL A 211 20.88 -8.49 1.61
C VAL A 211 19.62 -8.40 0.75
N THR A 212 19.16 -9.54 0.26
CA THR A 212 17.96 -9.67 -0.59
C THR A 212 16.95 -10.65 0.01
N LEU A 213 15.71 -10.61 -0.46
CA LEU A 213 14.65 -11.49 0.05
C LEU A 213 14.81 -12.90 -0.49
N ALA A 214 14.74 -13.90 0.39
CA ALA A 214 14.41 -15.26 0.00
C ALA A 214 12.88 -15.37 -0.11
N LYS A 215 12.38 -15.89 -1.23
CA LYS A 215 10.96 -16.05 -1.51
C LYS A 215 10.66 -17.49 -1.87
N ASP A 216 9.47 -17.93 -1.48
CA ASP A 216 8.95 -19.26 -1.76
C ASP A 216 7.50 -19.14 -2.25
N GLU A 217 7.07 -20.10 -3.05
CA GLU A 217 5.70 -20.18 -3.53
C GLU A 217 4.88 -20.96 -2.53
N LYS A 218 3.86 -20.31 -1.96
CA LYS A 218 2.99 -20.95 -0.99
C LYS A 218 1.56 -20.90 -1.50
N THR A 219 0.91 -22.05 -1.45
CA THR A 219 -0.53 -22.17 -1.58
C THR A 219 -1.21 -21.54 -0.36
N VAL A 220 -2.03 -20.54 -0.60
CA VAL A 220 -2.86 -19.89 0.42
C VAL A 220 -4.32 -20.10 0.09
N ILE A 221 -5.03 -20.75 1.00
CA ILE A 221 -6.49 -20.91 0.92
C ILE A 221 -7.10 -19.65 1.52
N GLY A 222 -7.59 -18.76 0.66
CA GLY A 222 -8.27 -17.54 1.04
C GLY A 222 -9.79 -17.70 1.02
N ARG A 223 -10.51 -16.61 1.35
CA ARG A 223 -11.98 -16.54 1.24
C ARG A 223 -12.50 -16.90 -0.16
N TYR A 224 -11.69 -16.65 -1.19
CA TYR A 224 -12.05 -16.84 -2.60
C TYR A 224 -11.42 -18.10 -3.22
N GLY A 225 -10.96 -19.05 -2.40
CA GLY A 225 -10.37 -20.31 -2.84
C GLY A 225 -8.85 -20.38 -2.73
N GLU A 226 -8.28 -21.38 -3.40
CA GLU A 226 -6.86 -21.67 -3.39
C GLU A 226 -6.10 -20.73 -4.34
N THR A 227 -5.08 -20.05 -3.83
CA THR A 227 -4.24 -19.15 -4.63
C THR A 227 -2.76 -19.39 -4.35
N LEU A 228 -1.96 -19.51 -5.42
CA LEU A 228 -0.51 -19.53 -5.32
C LEU A 228 0.00 -18.12 -5.06
N ARG A 229 0.73 -17.94 -3.95
CA ARG A 229 1.29 -16.65 -3.56
C ARG A 229 2.77 -16.77 -3.25
N THR A 230 3.58 -15.99 -3.96
CA THR A 230 4.98 -15.80 -3.62
C THR A 230 5.11 -15.02 -2.32
N THR A 231 5.60 -15.68 -1.28
CA THR A 231 5.77 -15.10 0.05
C THR A 231 7.27 -15.07 0.36
N PRO A 232 7.81 -13.99 0.98
CA PRO A 232 9.17 -14.08 1.53
C PRO A 232 9.25 -15.26 2.51
N TYR A 233 10.41 -15.77 2.90
CA TYR A 233 10.56 -16.70 4.05
C TYR A 233 11.87 -16.50 4.83
N GLY A 234 12.61 -15.46 4.48
CA GLY A 234 13.93 -15.16 5.01
C GLY A 234 14.68 -14.21 4.10
N VAL A 235 15.99 -14.15 4.27
CA VAL A 235 16.88 -13.33 3.47
C VAL A 235 18.10 -14.10 3.00
N ARG A 236 18.72 -13.60 1.93
CA ARG A 236 19.98 -14.09 1.36
C ARG A 236 21.02 -12.97 1.43
N CYS A 237 22.27 -13.34 1.63
CA CYS A 237 23.41 -12.41 1.56
C CYS A 237 24.17 -12.63 0.25
N SER A 238 24.61 -11.55 -0.41
CA SER A 238 25.43 -11.60 -1.63
C SER A 238 26.75 -12.35 -1.41
N ASP A 239 27.31 -12.23 -0.21
CA ASP A 239 28.63 -12.74 0.14
C ASP A 239 28.60 -14.22 0.53
N LEU A 240 27.40 -14.80 0.67
CA LEU A 240 27.21 -16.20 1.02
C LEU A 240 26.14 -16.84 0.12
N ILE A 241 26.60 -17.36 -1.02
CA ILE A 241 25.76 -17.93 -2.06
C ILE A 241 25.18 -19.27 -1.59
N GLY A 242 23.88 -19.49 -1.83
CA GLY A 242 23.19 -20.74 -1.52
C GLY A 242 22.63 -20.84 -0.10
N VAL A 243 23.01 -19.94 0.82
CA VAL A 243 22.51 -19.93 2.19
C VAL A 243 21.32 -18.98 2.34
N VAL A 244 20.31 -19.44 3.08
CA VAL A 244 19.13 -18.64 3.41
C VAL A 244 18.99 -18.54 4.92
N PHE A 245 18.98 -17.31 5.42
CA PHE A 245 18.66 -17.01 6.81
C PHE A 245 17.14 -16.96 6.95
N LYS A 246 16.55 -18.04 7.46
CA LYS A 246 15.09 -18.19 7.57
C LYS A 246 14.53 -17.23 8.61
N SER A 247 13.42 -16.58 8.28
CA SER A 247 12.65 -15.76 9.22
C SER A 247 11.80 -16.66 10.11
N VAL A 248 11.76 -16.38 11.41
CA VAL A 248 10.81 -17.02 12.34
C VAL A 248 9.42 -16.46 12.09
N ARG A 249 8.42 -17.35 12.03
CA ARG A 249 7.02 -17.00 11.77
C ARG A 249 6.10 -17.74 12.71
N HIS A 250 5.36 -16.96 13.47
CA HIS A 250 4.28 -17.49 14.30
C HIS A 250 3.01 -17.58 13.44
N THR A 251 2.42 -18.76 13.42
CA THR A 251 1.09 -18.96 12.83
C THR A 251 0.13 -19.20 13.98
N TRP A 252 -0.86 -18.33 14.13
CA TRP A 252 -1.93 -18.53 15.09
C TRP A 252 -2.96 -19.46 14.47
N THR A 253 -3.05 -20.68 14.99
CA THR A 253 -4.08 -21.64 14.59
C THR A 253 -5.22 -21.53 15.59
N PRO A 254 -6.45 -21.19 15.17
CA PRO A 254 -7.59 -21.21 16.08
C PRO A 254 -7.79 -22.65 16.56
N VAL A 255 -7.55 -22.88 17.85
CA VAL A 255 -7.85 -24.17 18.48
C VAL A 255 -9.31 -24.12 18.88
N GLN A 256 -10.15 -24.96 18.28
CA GLN A 256 -11.52 -25.11 18.76
C GLN A 256 -11.47 -25.69 20.17
N ALA A 257 -12.07 -25.00 21.13
CA ALA A 257 -12.17 -25.50 22.50
C ALA A 257 -12.96 -26.81 22.49
N THR A 258 -12.30 -27.91 22.82
CA THR A 258 -12.94 -29.22 23.07
C THR A 258 -13.84 -29.08 24.29
N GLY A 259 -15.11 -28.77 24.06
CA GLY A 259 -16.13 -28.62 25.10
C GLY A 259 -17.08 -27.44 24.91
N ALA A 260 -16.76 -26.48 24.06
CA ALA A 260 -17.74 -25.48 23.64
C ALA A 260 -18.61 -26.11 22.54
N ARG A 261 -19.90 -26.34 22.82
CA ARG A 261 -20.90 -26.59 21.78
C ARG A 261 -20.64 -25.58 20.66
N ALA A 262 -20.40 -26.07 19.44
CA ALA A 262 -20.39 -25.21 18.28
C ALA A 262 -21.72 -24.44 18.30
N VAL A 263 -21.68 -23.17 18.67
CA VAL A 263 -22.78 -22.27 18.37
C VAL A 263 -22.78 -22.28 16.86
N ALA A 264 -23.77 -22.94 16.27
CA ALA A 264 -23.99 -22.90 14.84
C ALA A 264 -24.02 -21.41 14.49
N VAL A 265 -22.92 -20.91 13.92
CA VAL A 265 -22.92 -19.60 13.30
C VAL A 265 -23.85 -19.81 12.12
N GLY A 266 -25.12 -19.44 12.31
CA GLY A 266 -26.13 -19.56 11.29
C GLY A 266 -25.54 -18.98 10.02
N VAL A 267 -25.55 -19.76 8.94
CA VAL A 267 -25.15 -19.28 7.63
C VAL A 267 -26.04 -18.08 7.35
N ALA A 268 -25.50 -16.88 7.58
CA ALA A 268 -26.21 -15.65 7.32
C ALA A 268 -26.18 -15.46 5.80
N VAL A 269 -27.23 -15.96 5.16
CA VAL A 269 -27.48 -15.72 3.75
C VAL A 269 -27.63 -14.21 3.57
N PRO A 270 -26.90 -13.57 2.63
CA PRO A 270 -27.12 -12.16 2.34
C PRO A 270 -28.60 -11.97 1.96
N ARG A 271 -29.30 -11.11 2.70
CA ARG A 271 -30.77 -10.98 2.61
C ARG A 271 -31.28 -10.30 1.35
N THR A 272 -30.43 -9.88 0.40
CA THR A 272 -30.88 -9.27 -0.88
C THR A 272 -29.88 -9.55 -2.02
N ARG A 273 -30.38 -9.65 -3.27
CA ARG A 273 -29.55 -9.80 -4.50
C ARG A 273 -29.15 -8.47 -5.14
N VAL A 274 -29.32 -7.35 -4.45
CA VAL A 274 -28.98 -6.01 -4.94
C VAL A 274 -28.27 -5.28 -3.81
N ASN A 275 -27.17 -4.61 -4.15
CA ASN A 275 -26.40 -3.74 -3.26
C ASN A 275 -27.35 -2.76 -2.55
N ASN A 276 -27.65 -3.04 -1.29
CA ASN A 276 -28.58 -2.25 -0.49
C ASN A 276 -27.78 -1.24 0.33
N CYS A 277 -27.38 -0.14 -0.30
CA CYS A 277 -27.05 1.08 0.43
C CYS A 277 -28.33 1.55 1.13
N THR A 278 -28.42 1.31 2.44
CA THR A 278 -29.51 1.82 3.27
C THR A 278 -29.43 3.34 3.35
N HIS A 279 -30.41 4.05 2.78
CA HIS A 279 -30.67 5.44 3.16
C HIS A 279 -31.15 5.47 4.64
N PRO A 280 -30.63 6.40 5.46
CA PRO A 280 -30.82 6.38 6.91
C PRO A 280 -32.25 6.68 7.40
N ASP A 281 -33.12 7.26 6.58
CA ASP A 281 -34.41 7.81 7.05
C ASP A 281 -35.64 6.89 6.92
N ARG A 282 -35.48 5.58 6.69
CA ARG A 282 -36.64 4.67 6.65
C ARG A 282 -36.70 3.81 7.91
N PRO A 283 -37.69 4.00 8.81
CA PRO A 283 -37.87 3.09 9.93
C PRO A 283 -38.12 1.68 9.39
N ALA A 284 -37.40 0.71 9.96
CA ALA A 284 -37.54 -0.68 9.58
C ALA A 284 -39.00 -1.14 9.77
N PRO A 285 -39.62 -1.81 8.78
CA PRO A 285 -40.96 -2.36 8.97
C PRO A 285 -40.91 -3.37 10.13
N ALA A 286 -41.83 -3.24 11.08
CA ALA A 286 -41.88 -4.06 12.30
C ALA A 286 -42.06 -5.57 12.03
N THR A 287 -42.35 -5.96 10.78
CA THR A 287 -42.45 -7.35 10.37
C THR A 287 -41.93 -7.50 8.94
N PRO A 288 -40.95 -8.37 8.66
CA PRO A 288 -40.51 -8.64 7.30
C PRO A 288 -41.65 -9.29 6.49
N PRO A 289 -41.81 -8.96 5.19
CA PRO A 289 -42.80 -9.63 4.36
C PRO A 289 -42.46 -11.12 4.25
N ALA A 290 -43.41 -11.97 4.61
CA ALA A 290 -43.29 -13.42 4.49
C ALA A 290 -43.41 -13.81 3.01
N ALA A 291 -42.29 -13.90 2.29
CA ALA A 291 -42.26 -14.61 1.03
C ALA A 291 -42.19 -16.11 1.34
N PRO A 292 -43.19 -16.93 0.93
CA PRO A 292 -43.16 -18.36 1.20
C PRO A 292 -42.02 -19.01 0.43
N VAL A 293 -41.21 -19.82 1.12
CA VAL A 293 -40.23 -20.71 0.48
C VAL A 293 -41.03 -21.80 -0.23
N PRO A 294 -40.84 -22.04 -1.55
CA PRO A 294 -41.56 -23.12 -2.22
C PRO A 294 -41.19 -24.47 -1.58
N GLU A 295 -42.21 -25.21 -1.13
CA GLU A 295 -42.02 -26.55 -0.58
C GLU A 295 -41.67 -27.53 -1.70
N LEU A 296 -40.37 -27.80 -1.84
CA LEU A 296 -39.87 -28.86 -2.71
C LEU A 296 -39.93 -30.21 -1.97
N PRO A 297 -40.33 -31.31 -2.64
CA PRO A 297 -40.19 -32.67 -2.10
C PRO A 297 -38.72 -32.96 -1.78
N ASP A 298 -38.46 -33.79 -0.76
CA ASP A 298 -37.10 -34.01 -0.28
C ASP A 298 -36.18 -34.65 -1.32
N GLU A 299 -36.69 -35.53 -2.19
CA GLU A 299 -35.94 -36.06 -3.33
C GLU A 299 -35.48 -34.97 -4.30
N ALA A 300 -36.33 -33.96 -4.55
CA ALA A 300 -35.98 -32.84 -5.42
C ALA A 300 -34.89 -31.96 -4.78
N LYS A 301 -34.91 -31.78 -3.44
CA LYS A 301 -33.85 -31.07 -2.71
C LYS A 301 -32.52 -31.82 -2.80
N THR A 302 -32.53 -33.14 -2.61
CA THR A 302 -31.32 -33.96 -2.63
C THR A 302 -30.71 -34.02 -4.04
N ALA A 303 -31.54 -34.18 -5.08
CA ALA A 303 -31.09 -34.15 -6.47
C ALA A 303 -30.48 -32.80 -6.86
N LEU A 304 -31.07 -31.69 -6.38
CA LEU A 304 -30.52 -30.36 -6.59
C LEU A 304 -29.13 -30.25 -5.93
N ILE A 305 -29.00 -30.58 -4.65
CA ILE A 305 -27.74 -30.50 -3.91
C ILE A 305 -26.63 -31.34 -4.58
N ALA A 306 -26.95 -32.54 -5.06
CA ALA A 306 -26.01 -33.42 -5.75
C ALA A 306 -25.56 -32.84 -7.11
N ALA A 307 -26.49 -32.32 -7.90
CA ALA A 307 -26.17 -31.68 -9.18
C ALA A 307 -25.28 -30.43 -8.99
N TRP A 308 -25.51 -29.63 -7.95
CA TRP A 308 -24.71 -28.42 -7.67
C TRP A 308 -23.32 -28.72 -7.11
N ALA A 309 -23.17 -29.77 -6.30
CA ALA A 309 -21.87 -30.26 -5.83
C ALA A 309 -20.98 -30.73 -6.99
N ALA A 310 -21.58 -31.29 -8.06
CA ALA A 310 -20.84 -31.76 -9.23
C ALA A 310 -20.24 -30.64 -10.09
N VAL A 311 -20.80 -29.42 -10.04
CA VAL A 311 -20.31 -28.25 -10.81
C VAL A 311 -19.65 -27.17 -9.94
N ASN A 312 -19.43 -27.43 -8.65
CA ASN A 312 -18.81 -26.48 -7.71
C ASN A 312 -19.47 -25.07 -7.72
N ALA A 313 -20.79 -25.02 -7.96
CA ALA A 313 -21.54 -23.78 -8.12
C ALA A 313 -22.59 -23.60 -7.01
N CYS A 314 -22.91 -22.34 -6.69
CA CYS A 314 -23.84 -21.95 -5.63
C CYS A 314 -25.29 -22.36 -5.96
N PRO A 315 -26.05 -23.00 -5.04
CA PRO A 315 -27.25 -23.79 -5.32
C PRO A 315 -28.52 -23.05 -5.80
N TRP A 316 -28.44 -21.79 -6.21
CA TRP A 316 -29.61 -21.01 -6.65
C TRP A 316 -29.57 -20.67 -8.14
N PRO A 317 -30.70 -20.79 -8.87
CA PRO A 317 -30.75 -20.47 -10.28
C PRO A 317 -30.41 -18.98 -10.51
N ARG A 318 -29.52 -18.73 -11.48
CA ARG A 318 -29.33 -17.40 -12.07
C ARG A 318 -30.55 -17.11 -12.92
N LEU A 319 -31.17 -15.95 -12.72
CA LEU A 319 -32.21 -15.45 -13.62
C LEU A 319 -31.59 -15.25 -15.01
N ILE A 320 -32.18 -15.89 -16.02
CA ILE A 320 -31.98 -15.50 -17.41
C ILE A 320 -32.77 -14.20 -17.59
N VAL A 321 -32.09 -13.08 -17.77
CA VAL A 321 -32.71 -11.80 -18.11
C VAL A 321 -32.84 -11.78 -19.64
N PRO A 322 -34.03 -11.57 -20.23
CA PRO A 322 -34.16 -11.42 -21.67
C PRO A 322 -33.50 -10.11 -22.14
N ASP A 323 -32.89 -10.11 -23.33
CA ASP A 323 -32.03 -9.04 -23.87
C ASP A 323 -32.74 -7.72 -24.24
N THR A 324 -34.04 -7.59 -24.02
CA THR A 324 -34.77 -6.34 -24.32
C THR A 324 -34.99 -5.49 -23.06
N PRO A 325 -34.46 -4.26 -23.00
CA PRO A 325 -34.72 -3.34 -21.90
C PRO A 325 -36.19 -2.88 -21.94
N PRO A 326 -36.83 -2.61 -20.79
CA PRO A 326 -38.18 -2.10 -20.76
C PRO A 326 -38.23 -0.67 -21.32
N HIS A 327 -39.16 -0.46 -22.26
CA HIS A 327 -39.55 0.84 -22.79
C HIS A 327 -40.04 1.76 -21.66
N GLU A 328 -39.49 2.97 -21.56
CA GLU A 328 -40.12 4.06 -20.81
C GLU A 328 -41.40 4.47 -21.56
N GLY A 329 -42.53 4.39 -20.87
CA GLY A 329 -43.82 4.86 -21.36
C GLY A 329 -43.99 6.35 -21.06
N ASP A 330 -44.33 7.11 -22.10
CA ASP A 330 -44.71 8.52 -22.06
C ASP A 330 -46.00 8.77 -21.26
N GLY A 331 -46.04 9.93 -20.59
CA GLY A 331 -47.23 10.78 -20.46
C GLY A 331 -48.23 10.44 -19.35
N THR A 332 -48.24 11.25 -18.29
CA THR A 332 -49.03 12.50 -18.18
C THR A 332 -48.55 13.31 -16.99
#